data_AF-A0A2Z2KK27-F1
#
_entry.id   AF-A0A2Z2KK27-F1
#
_cell.length_a   1.000
_cell.length_b   1.000
_cell.length_c   1.000
_cell.angle_alpha   90.00
_cell.angle_beta   90.00
_cell.angle_gamma   90.00
#
_symmetry.space_group_name_H-M   'P 1'
#
loop_
_entity.id
_entity.type
_entity.pdbx_description
1 polymer ?
#
loop_
_entity_poly.entity_id
_entity_poly.type
_entity_poly.pdbx_seq_one_letter_code
_entity_poly.pdbx_strand_id
1 'polypeptide(L)' 'MAGLSSRVLDIFISRYNDQGLTWSTADPITGAPEGSQNFFPAIDVNPLAGVVNVIYYTNRIDGFLLDVFTAVTAWT' A
#
# COMPACT_ATOMS: atom_id res chain seq x y z
N MET A 1 -17.55 -16.03 14.77
CA MET A 1 -17.03 -16.01 13.40
C MET A 1 -15.93 -14.96 13.37
N ALA A 2 -14.69 -15.35 13.08
CA ALA A 2 -13.56 -14.41 13.04
C ALA A 2 -13.76 -13.44 11.88
N GLY A 3 -13.71 -12.12 12.17
CA GLY A 3 -13.92 -11.06 11.20
C GLY A 3 -12.86 -11.12 10.11
N LEU A 4 -13.29 -11.41 8.88
CA LEU A 4 -12.49 -11.20 7.69
C LEU A 4 -12.21 -9.69 7.63
N SER A 5 -10.93 -9.29 7.61
CA SER A 5 -10.52 -7.92 7.28
C SER A 5 -11.22 -7.55 5.97
N SER A 6 -12.19 -6.63 6.00
CA SER A 6 -13.10 -6.41 4.86
C SER A 6 -12.45 -5.63 3.71
N ARG A 7 -11.13 -5.48 3.71
CA ARG A 7 -10.36 -5.01 2.54
C ARG A 7 -10.09 -6.19 1.61
N VAL A 8 -10.87 -6.29 0.54
CA VAL A 8 -10.77 -7.41 -0.41
C VAL A 8 -9.52 -7.28 -1.30
N LEU A 9 -8.99 -6.07 -1.49
CA LEU A 9 -7.75 -5.78 -2.23
C LEU A 9 -7.01 -4.60 -1.60
N ASP A 10 -5.71 -4.77 -1.31
CA ASP A 10 -4.91 -3.73 -0.67
C ASP A 10 -3.44 -3.80 -1.08
N ILE A 11 -2.67 -2.75 -0.77
CA ILE A 11 -1.26 -2.62 -1.12
C ILE A 11 -0.42 -2.65 0.15
N PHE A 12 0.54 -3.57 0.17
CA PHE A 12 1.49 -3.77 1.27
C PHE A 12 2.92 -3.58 0.78
N ILE A 13 3.81 -3.20 1.69
CA ILE A 13 5.25 -3.10 1.43
C ILE A 13 6.04 -4.02 2.36
N SER A 14 7.03 -4.71 1.82
CA SER A 14 8.04 -5.46 2.58
C SER A 14 9.43 -5.04 2.11
N ARG A 15 10.41 -5.09 3.01
CA ARG A 15 11.75 -4.55 2.81
C ARG A 15 12.83 -5.55 3.21
N TYR A 16 14.00 -5.48 2.58
CA TYR A 16 15.19 -6.26 2.95
C TYR A 16 16.38 -5.34 3.20
N ASN A 17 17.26 -5.68 4.14
CA ASN A 17 18.51 -4.96 4.40
C ASN A 17 19.77 -5.81 4.18
N ASP A 18 19.60 -7.03 3.68
CA ASP A 18 20.63 -8.07 3.60
C ASP A 18 20.74 -8.66 2.19
N GLN A 19 20.67 -7.79 1.17
CA GLN A 19 20.75 -8.18 -0.24
C GLN A 19 19.65 -9.18 -0.68
N GLY A 20 18.52 -9.18 0.03
CA GLY A 20 17.33 -9.96 -0.29
C GLY A 20 17.31 -11.34 0.35
N LEU A 21 18.17 -11.61 1.33
CA LEU A 21 18.20 -12.87 2.07
C LEU A 21 16.99 -12.99 3.02
N THR A 22 16.58 -11.89 3.64
CA THR A 22 15.40 -11.83 4.51
C THR A 22 14.53 -10.62 4.21
N TRP A 23 13.24 -10.76 4.46
CA TRP A 23 12.22 -9.74 4.20
C TRP A 23 11.45 -9.44 5.48
N SER A 24 11.10 -8.17 5.69
CA SER A 24 10.26 -7.75 6.80
C SER A 24 8.84 -8.33 6.69
N THR A 25 8.10 -8.31 7.78
CA THR A 25 6.63 -8.42 7.70
C THR A 25 6.10 -7.34 6.75
N ALA A 26 5.07 -7.69 5.97
CA ALA A 26 4.47 -6.78 5.00
C ALA A 26 3.49 -5.83 5.70
N ASP A 27 3.69 -4.53 5.56
CA ASP A 27 2.87 -3.49 6.20
C ASP A 27 1.92 -2.83 5.20
N PRO A 28 0.64 -2.58 5.55
CA PRO A 28 -0.29 -1.89 4.68
C PRO A 28 0.08 -0.41 4.55
N ILE A 29 0.05 0.14 3.33
CA ILE A 29 0.44 1.55 3.10
C ILE A 29 -0.73 2.47 2.74
N THR A 30 -1.91 1.93 2.47
CA THR A 30 -3.01 2.71 1.87
C THR A 30 -3.86 3.49 2.88
N GLY A 31 -3.90 3.04 4.14
CA GLY A 31 -4.75 3.60 5.19
C GLY A 31 -6.26 3.56 4.88
N ALA A 32 -6.71 2.79 3.89
CA ALA A 32 -8.09 2.83 3.39
C ALA A 32 -9.11 2.28 4.42
N PRO A 33 -10.34 2.81 4.52
CA PRO A 33 -11.35 2.17 5.36
C PRO A 33 -11.65 0.73 4.92
N GLU A 34 -12.20 -0.04 5.84
CA GLU A 34 -12.80 -1.36 5.57
C GLU A 34 -13.80 -1.30 4.40
N GLY A 35 -13.89 -2.36 3.60
CA GLY A 35 -14.68 -2.39 2.37
C GLY A 35 -14.01 -1.76 1.14
N SER A 36 -12.87 -1.07 1.30
CA SER A 36 -12.14 -0.49 0.16
C SER A 36 -11.36 -1.54 -0.64
N GLN A 37 -11.20 -1.25 -1.92
CA GLN A 37 -10.28 -1.92 -2.83
C GLN A 37 -9.21 -0.93 -3.27
N ASN A 38 -7.95 -1.34 -3.24
CA ASN A 38 -6.80 -0.54 -3.69
C ASN A 38 -5.96 -1.38 -4.66
N PHE A 39 -5.76 -0.90 -5.88
CA PHE A 39 -5.22 -1.75 -6.95
C PHE A 39 -4.47 -0.97 -8.04
N PHE A 40 -3.72 -1.72 -8.86
CA PHE A 40 -2.84 -1.24 -9.92
C PHE A 40 -1.87 -0.14 -9.47
N PRO A 41 -0.96 -0.44 -8.51
CA PRO A 41 0.01 0.54 -8.03
C PRO A 41 1.04 0.89 -9.11
N ALA A 42 1.45 2.16 -9.14
CA ALA A 42 2.70 2.60 -9.76
C ALA A 42 3.59 3.24 -8.68
N ILE A 43 4.89 2.95 -8.75
CA ILE A 43 5.85 3.21 -7.66
C ILE A 43 6.99 4.10 -8.18
N ASP A 44 7.37 5.09 -7.38
CA ASP A 44 8.60 5.86 -7.54
C ASP A 44 9.37 5.90 -6.22
N VAL A 45 10.70 5.90 -6.29
CA VAL A 45 11.58 5.93 -5.11
C VAL A 45 12.55 7.10 -5.25
N ASN A 46 12.53 8.00 -4.27
CA ASN A 46 13.52 9.05 -4.15
C ASN A 46 14.86 8.41 -3.73
N PRO A 47 15.90 8.45 -4.58
CA PRO A 47 17.17 7.76 -4.30
C PRO A 47 18.02 8.47 -3.23
N LEU A 48 17.77 9.75 -2.94
CA LEU A 48 18.50 10.51 -1.93
C LEU A 48 17.88 10.32 -0.54
N ALA A 49 16.55 10.38 -0.45
CA ALA A 49 15.81 10.36 0.82
C ALA A 49 15.25 8.97 1.19
N GLY A 50 15.26 8.00 0.26
CA GLY A 50 14.66 6.69 0.47
C GLY A 50 13.13 6.72 0.62
N VAL A 51 12.48 7.81 0.20
CA VAL A 51 11.02 7.94 0.23
C VAL A 51 10.43 7.16 -0.94
N VAL A 52 9.47 6.30 -0.63
CA VAL A 52 8.71 5.53 -1.62
C VAL A 52 7.32 6.16 -1.77
N ASN A 53 7.01 6.63 -2.97
CA ASN A 53 5.70 7.12 -3.35
C ASN A 53 4.98 6.04 -4.15
N VAL A 54 3.74 5.74 -3.77
CA VAL A 54 2.90 4.77 -4.49
C VAL A 54 1.59 5.45 -4.85
N ILE A 55 1.30 5.56 -6.14
CA ILE A 55 -0.01 5.98 -6.65
C ILE A 55 -0.83 4.74 -6.99
N TYR A 56 -2.14 4.78 -6.76
CA TYR A 56 -3.02 3.63 -7.00
C TYR A 56 -4.48 4.06 -7.17
N TYR A 57 -5.28 3.18 -7.79
CA TYR A 57 -6.72 3.35 -7.86
C TYR A 57 -7.40 2.84 -6.60
N THR A 58 -8.47 3.50 -6.18
CA THR A 58 -9.25 3.12 -5.00
C THR A 58 -10.71 3.54 -5.13
N ASN A 59 -11.61 2.82 -4.48
CA ASN A 59 -13.03 3.17 -4.35
C ASN A 59 -13.39 3.66 -2.93
N ARG A 60 -12.40 4.11 -2.14
CA ARG A 60 -12.56 4.38 -0.70
C ARG A 60 -13.55 5.48 -0.33
N ILE A 61 -13.97 6.33 -1.28
CA ILE A 61 -14.83 7.48 -1.00
C ILE A 61 -16.30 7.08 -1.01
N ASP A 62 -16.76 6.37 -2.04
CA ASP A 62 -18.17 6.00 -2.21
C ASP A 62 -18.41 4.50 -2.50
N GLY A 63 -17.35 3.71 -2.62
CA GLY A 63 -17.40 2.28 -2.91
C GLY A 63 -17.60 1.93 -4.38
N PHE A 64 -17.84 2.89 -5.27
CA PHE A 64 -18.22 2.67 -6.67
C PHE A 64 -17.30 3.36 -7.68
N LEU A 65 -17.02 4.65 -7.48
CA LEU A 65 -16.16 5.41 -8.37
C LEU A 65 -14.69 5.13 -8.05
N LEU A 66 -13.85 5.18 -9.09
CA LEU A 66 -12.41 5.00 -8.94
C LEU A 66 -11.72 6.35 -8.87
N ASP A 67 -11.07 6.58 -7.74
CA ASP A 67 -10.20 7.72 -7.49
C ASP A 67 -8.73 7.31 -7.56
N VAL A 68 -7.85 8.29 -7.77
CA VAL A 68 -6.40 8.11 -7.64
C VAL A 68 -5.96 8.66 -6.30
N PHE A 69 -5.32 7.81 -5.48
CA PHE A 69 -4.72 8.19 -4.21
C PHE A 69 -3.21 7.94 -4.23
N THR A 70 -2.49 8.62 -3.33
CA THR A 70 -1.08 8.36 -3.07
C THR A 70 -0.86 7.89 -1.63
N ALA A 71 0.05 6.94 -1.47
CA ALA A 71 0.62 6.54 -0.20
C ALA A 71 2.12 6.86 -0.22
N VAL A 72 2.62 7.38 0.90
CA VAL A 72 4.03 7.72 1.07
C VAL A 72 4.55 6.95 2.26
N THR A 73 5.68 6.27 2.08
CA THR A 73 6.39 5.62 3.18
C THR A 73 7.88 5.89 3.06
N ALA A 74 8.55 6.05 4.19
CA ALA A 74 9.99 6.15 4.24
C ALA A 74 10.59 4.74 4.43
N TRP A 75 11.88 4.63 4.13
CA TRP A 75 12.71 3.62 4.78
C TRP A 75 12.77 3.92 6.28
N THR A 76 12.11 3.09 7.08
CA THR A 76 12.19 3.09 8.55
C THR A 76 12.85 1.81 9.03
#